data_AF-A0A0F5VJT5-F1
#
_entry.id   AF-A0A0F5VJT5-F1
#
_cell.length_a   1.000
_cell.length_b   1.000
_cell.length_c   1.000
_cell.angle_alpha   90.00
_cell.angle_beta   90.00
_cell.angle_gamma   90.00
#
_symmetry.space_group_name_H-M   'P 1'
#
loop_
_entity.id
_entity.type
_entity.pdbx_description
1 polymer ?
#
loop_
_entity_poly.entity_id
_entity_poly.type
_entity_poly.pdbx_seq_one_letter_code
_entity_poly.pdbx_strand_id
1 'polypeptide(L)' 'MGSDTESATPRPGVPVRGSTSGRPVMAALDLLGRRWALRILWELHQTPAGFRELQRRCERMSSSVLSTRLGELTEARLLA' A
#
# COMPACT_ATOMS: atom_id res chain seq x y z
N MET A 1 -17.23 5.86 -12.77
CA MET A 1 -17.39 4.57 -12.09
C MET A 1 -15.99 4.06 -11.71
N GLY A 2 -15.42 4.43 -10.56
CA GLY A 2 -14.01 4.11 -10.30
C GLY A 2 -13.45 4.44 -8.92
N SER A 3 -14.30 4.66 -7.93
CA SER A 3 -13.91 5.18 -6.62
C SER A 3 -13.88 4.15 -5.47
N ASP A 4 -14.36 2.92 -5.66
CA ASP A 4 -14.53 2.00 -4.52
C ASP A 4 -13.36 1.01 -4.29
N THR A 5 -12.49 0.79 -5.29
CA THR A 5 -11.40 -0.21 -5.16
C THR A 5 -10.12 0.35 -4.53
N GLU A 6 -9.92 1.67 -4.50
CA GLU A 6 -8.68 2.25 -3.93
C GLU A 6 -8.64 2.18 -2.38
N SER A 7 -9.80 1.95 -1.75
CA SER A 7 -9.93 1.97 -0.29
C SER A 7 -9.72 0.61 0.39
N ALA A 8 -9.88 -0.51 -0.35
CA ALA A 8 -9.80 -1.85 0.23
C ALA A 8 -8.46 -2.52 -0.11
N THR A 9 -7.82 -3.17 0.88
CA THR A 9 -6.59 -3.96 0.68
C THR A 9 -6.86 -5.11 -0.30
N PRO A 10 -6.08 -5.25 -1.39
CA PRO A 10 -6.23 -6.34 -2.35
C PRO A 10 -6.00 -7.70 -1.70
N ARG A 11 -6.86 -8.68 -2.02
CA ARG A 11 -6.76 -10.04 -1.49
C ARG A 11 -6.57 -11.06 -2.61
N PRO A 12 -5.64 -12.02 -2.45
CA PRO A 12 -5.56 -13.17 -3.34
C PRO A 12 -6.90 -13.91 -3.44
N GLY A 13 -7.20 -14.49 -4.60
CA GLY A 13 -8.47 -15.19 -4.88
C GLY A 13 -9.63 -14.27 -5.27
N VAL A 14 -9.46 -12.95 -5.20
CA VAL A 14 -10.46 -11.97 -5.63
C VAL A 14 -9.92 -11.16 -6.83
N PRO A 15 -10.74 -10.86 -7.85
CA PRO A 15 -10.37 -9.93 -8.91
C PRO A 15 -9.90 -8.57 -8.35
N VAL A 16 -8.90 -7.97 -9.00
CA VAL A 16 -8.29 -6.69 -8.60
C VAL A 16 -8.25 -5.73 -9.78
N ARG A 17 -7.82 -4.47 -9.59
CA ARG A 17 -7.79 -3.50 -10.69
C ARG A 17 -6.87 -4.03 -11.80
N GLY A 18 -7.37 -4.04 -13.02
CA GLY A 18 -6.61 -4.53 -14.18
C GLY A 18 -6.44 -6.05 -14.24
N SER A 19 -7.13 -6.85 -13.41
CA SER A 19 -7.11 -8.32 -13.51
C SER A 19 -8.38 -9.01 -13.01
N THR A 20 -8.90 -9.94 -13.82
CA THR A 20 -10.05 -10.81 -13.46
C THR A 20 -9.63 -12.15 -12.85
N SER A 21 -8.34 -12.48 -12.85
CA SER A 21 -7.84 -13.84 -12.56
C SER A 21 -7.77 -14.21 -11.08
N GLY A 22 -7.80 -13.25 -10.16
CA GLY A 22 -7.62 -13.48 -8.73
C GLY A 22 -6.24 -14.05 -8.33
N ARG A 23 -5.26 -14.07 -9.26
CA ARG A 23 -3.93 -14.62 -8.99
C ARG A 23 -3.25 -13.83 -7.86
N PRO A 24 -2.57 -14.49 -6.90
CA PRO A 24 -1.92 -13.82 -5.77
C PRO A 24 -0.95 -12.71 -6.17
N VAL A 25 -0.18 -12.93 -7.26
CA VAL A 25 0.74 -11.93 -7.81
C VAL A 25 0.01 -10.65 -8.25
N MET A 26 -1.22 -10.75 -8.75
CA MET A 26 -1.99 -9.59 -9.18
C MET A 26 -2.45 -8.77 -7.98
N ALA A 27 -2.84 -9.40 -6.87
CA ALA A 27 -3.16 -8.70 -5.64
C ALA A 27 -1.95 -7.96 -5.04
N ALA A 28 -0.77 -8.59 -5.08
CA ALA A 28 0.47 -7.94 -4.67
C ALA A 28 0.80 -6.74 -5.57
N LEU A 29 0.72 -6.90 -6.89
CA LEU A 29 0.97 -5.82 -7.85
C LEU A 29 -0.04 -4.67 -7.75
N ASP A 30 -1.33 -4.96 -7.46
CA ASP A 30 -2.34 -3.93 -7.21
C ASP A 30 -1.94 -3.07 -6.00
N LEU A 31 -1.56 -3.71 -4.88
CA LEU A 31 -1.16 -3.01 -3.66
C LEU A 31 0.13 -2.21 -3.84
N LEU A 32 1.16 -2.83 -4.42
CA LEU A 32 2.47 -2.18 -4.63
C LEU A 32 2.39 -1.07 -5.70
N GLY A 33 1.47 -1.19 -6.65
CA GLY A 33 1.18 -0.17 -7.65
C GLY A 33 0.43 1.05 -7.10
N ARG A 34 -0.11 0.99 -5.88
CA ARG A 34 -0.77 2.16 -5.26
C ARG A 34 0.22 3.26 -5.00
N ARG A 35 -0.23 4.49 -5.23
CA ARG A 35 0.56 5.69 -4.93
C ARG A 35 1.06 5.63 -3.48
N TRP A 36 2.36 5.85 -3.31
CA TRP A 36 3.12 5.80 -2.05
C TRP A 36 3.47 4.42 -1.47
N ALA A 37 2.87 3.31 -1.91
CA ALA A 37 3.14 1.99 -1.30
C ALA A 37 4.62 1.60 -1.40
N LEU A 38 5.19 1.61 -2.62
CA LEU A 38 6.62 1.33 -2.82
C LEU A 38 7.53 2.37 -2.15
N ARG A 39 7.11 3.64 -2.10
CA ARG A 39 7.89 4.70 -1.45
C ARG A 39 8.01 4.47 0.06
N ILE A 40 6.93 4.05 0.71
CA ILE A 40 6.91 3.70 2.14
C ILE A 40 7.82 2.51 2.41
N LEU A 41 7.72 1.44 1.60
CA LEU A 41 8.56 0.25 1.75
C LEU A 41 10.05 0.60 1.56
N TRP A 42 10.37 1.43 0.56
CA TRP A 42 11.73 1.89 0.33
C TRP A 42 12.28 2.67 1.54
N GLU A 43 11.52 3.62 2.07
CA GLU A 43 11.95 4.42 3.22
C GLU A 43 12.17 3.58 4.49
N LEU A 44 11.30 2.61 4.73
CA LEU A 44 11.45 1.68 5.87
C LEU A 44 12.61 0.69 5.66
N HIS A 45 12.87 0.30 4.42
CA HIS A 45 14.00 -0.57 4.10
C HIS A 45 15.34 0.11 4.37
N GLN A 46 15.46 1.41 4.07
CA GLN A 46 16.69 2.17 4.32
C GLN A 46 16.98 2.33 5.82
N THR A 47 15.97 2.69 6.62
CA THR A 47 16.13 2.86 8.07
C THR A 47 14.77 2.75 8.76
N PRO A 48 14.65 1.99 9.86
CA PRO A 48 13.43 1.95 10.66
C PRO A 48 12.97 3.35 11.03
N ALA A 49 11.68 3.64 10.84
CA ALA A 49 11.11 4.95 11.09
C ALA A 49 9.73 4.82 11.74
N GLY A 50 9.47 5.66 12.74
CA GLY A 50 8.13 5.87 13.26
C GLY A 50 7.28 6.73 12.31
N PHE A 51 5.97 6.78 12.56
CA PHE A 51 5.01 7.46 11.69
C PHE A 51 5.39 8.91 11.32
N ARG A 52 5.76 9.74 12.30
CA ARG A 52 6.12 11.15 12.07
C ARG A 52 7.36 11.30 11.20
N GLU A 53 8.35 10.44 11.40
CA GLU A 53 9.59 10.47 10.61
C GLU A 53 9.31 10.03 9.18
N LEU A 54 8.56 8.94 9.00
CA LEU A 54 8.14 8.46 7.69
C LEU A 54 7.33 9.52 6.93
N GLN A 55 6.43 10.24 7.63
CA GLN A 55 5.67 11.35 7.06
C GLN A 55 6.58 12.49 6.59
N ARG A 56 7.60 12.85 7.38
CA ARG A 56 8.61 13.85 6.97
C ARG A 56 9.36 13.41 5.72
N ARG A 57 9.89 12.18 5.69
CA ARG A 57 10.64 11.63 4.54
C ARG A 57 9.79 11.49 3.28
N CYS A 58 8.47 11.45 3.43
CA CYS A 58 7.54 11.38 2.31
C CYS A 58 7.06 12.76 1.82
N GLU A 59 7.59 13.88 2.34
CA GLU A 59 7.60 15.32 1.93
C GLU A 59 6.38 15.97 1.21
N ARG A 60 5.33 15.24 0.86
CA ARG A 60 4.08 15.68 0.21
C ARG A 60 2.90 14.75 0.49
N MET A 61 3.06 13.73 1.34
CA MET A 61 1.99 12.79 1.67
C MET A 61 1.12 13.33 2.80
N SER A 62 -0.21 13.25 2.66
CA SER A 62 -1.12 13.51 3.78
C SER A 62 -1.00 12.41 4.84
N SER A 63 -1.24 12.77 6.10
CA SER A 63 -1.26 11.81 7.22
C SER A 63 -2.32 10.72 7.04
N SER A 64 -3.47 11.06 6.44
CA SER A 64 -4.54 10.10 6.13
C SER A 64 -4.08 9.05 5.12
N VAL A 65 -3.46 9.47 4.01
CA VAL A 65 -2.93 8.55 2.99
C VAL A 65 -1.84 7.68 3.58
N LEU A 66 -0.96 8.25 4.43
CA LEU A 66 0.07 7.46 5.10
C LEU A 66 -0.53 6.39 6.01
N SER A 67 -1.51 6.75 6.84
CA SER A 67 -2.17 5.83 7.75
C SER A 67 -2.88 4.70 7.00
N THR A 68 -3.62 5.03 5.92
CA THR A 68 -4.29 4.03 5.09
C THR A 68 -3.28 3.07 4.47
N ARG A 69 -2.20 3.58 3.87
CA ARG A 69 -1.18 2.75 3.22
C ARG A 69 -0.43 1.86 4.20
N LEU A 70 -0.10 2.36 5.40
CA LEU A 70 0.50 1.53 6.45
C LEU A 70 -0.44 0.42 6.89
N GLY A 71 -1.74 0.70 7.01
CA GLY A 71 -2.77 -0.30 7.31
C GLY A 71 -2.83 -1.40 6.25
N GLU A 72 -2.94 -1.02 4.97
CA GLU A 72 -2.97 -1.98 3.86
C GLU A 72 -1.72 -2.87 3.80
N LEU A 73 -0.54 -2.29 3.99
CA LEU A 73 0.74 -3.03 4.00
C LEU A 73 0.85 -3.97 5.22
N THR A 74 0.31 -3.56 6.37
CA THR A 74 0.26 -4.39 7.59
C THR A 74 -0.71 -5.56 7.43
N GLU A 75 -1.90 -5.30 6.89
CA GLU A 75 -2.90 -6.34 6.56
C GLU A 75 -2.35 -7.36 5.57
N ALA A 76 -1.58 -6.89 4.59
CA ALA A 76 -0.88 -7.75 3.63
C ALA A 76 0.37 -8.45 4.20
N ARG A 77 0.70 -8.24 5.49
CA ARG A 77 1.84 -8.83 6.19
C ARG A 77 3.20 -8.45 5.56
N LEU A 78 3.27 -7.29 4.92
CA LEU A 78 4.49 -6.74 4.33
C LEU A 78 5.29 -5.87 5.32
N LEU A 79 4.65 -5.45 6.41
CA LEU A 79 5.27 -4.78 7.55
C LEU A 79 5.15 -5.68 8.79
N ALA A 80 6.16 -5.60 9.67
CA ALA A 80 6.26 -6.38 10.90
C ALA A 80 6.04 -5.52 12.14
#